data_AF-H3ZQM8-F1
#
_entry.id   AF-H3ZQM8-F1
#
_cell.length_a   1.000
_cell.length_b   1.000
_cell.length_c   1.000
_cell.angle_alpha   90.00
_cell.angle_beta   90.00
_cell.angle_gamma   90.00
#
_symmetry.space_group_name_H-M   'P 1'
#
loop_
_entity.id
_entity.type
_entity.pdbx_description
1 polymer ?
#
loop_
_entity_poly.entity_id
_entity_poly.type
_entity_poly.pdbx_seq_one_letter_code
_entity_poly.pdbx_strand_id
1 'polypeptide(L)'
;MKYSKLAIKILEYEGKEIYYDPVYHGRTLKVFGIDDDPTRVIDYIGDQFLEKEYGLIFFDTRGKYPKEKFDTIIEMEDNKPTGLDPIKMVKKGLLKDFYTASTIIQTIYGLDRSLTDKLYADILGGKVKSVADAAKSKEQYGEVIREVYTSLDETFFEGEVPKLGKSILVDFGKTYSISTVGMAFLILAAAVKDRRSTLIGIDDAAVLFYTTPGSAAIPLLTQPMRGRVTVLGSRYVAENLLNIPGPTLVLYNDPDLQSMIYEANGVPQGDMRKHVLKGEGAFVWRTTQTLEVDFGKLPFEG
;
A
#
# COMPACT_ATOMS: atom_id res chain seq x y z
N MET A 1 6.68 20.43 15.36
CA MET A 1 6.47 21.72 14.66
C MET A 1 5.57 21.51 13.43
N LYS A 2 4.77 22.51 13.05
CA LYS A 2 3.86 22.48 11.88
C LYS A 2 4.45 23.32 10.75
N TYR A 3 5.01 22.69 9.72
CA TYR A 3 5.66 23.38 8.60
C TYR A 3 4.74 23.56 7.39
N SER A 4 3.69 22.75 7.28
CA SER A 4 2.77 22.74 6.17
C SER A 4 1.31 22.56 6.60
N LYS A 5 0.39 22.85 5.68
CA LYS A 5 -1.04 22.58 5.85
C LYS A 5 -1.35 21.08 5.99
N LEU A 6 -0.41 20.21 5.60
CA LEU A 6 -0.55 18.76 5.67
C LEU A 6 -0.15 18.18 7.03
N ALA A 7 0.43 18.98 7.93
CA ALA A 7 0.74 18.49 9.25
C ALA A 7 -0.52 18.01 9.97
N ILE A 8 -0.39 16.86 10.62
CA ILE A 8 -1.40 16.21 11.43
C ILE A 8 -0.81 15.89 12.81
N LYS A 9 -1.60 16.07 13.86
CA LYS A 9 -1.22 15.65 15.20
C LYS A 9 -1.15 14.12 15.20
N ILE A 10 -0.11 13.54 15.80
CA ILE A 10 0.03 12.08 15.89
C ILE A 10 0.29 11.61 17.32
N LEU A 11 0.81 12.47 18.19
CA LEU A 11 1.01 12.18 19.61
C LEU A 11 0.77 13.45 20.45
N GLU A 12 0.52 13.26 21.75
CA GLU A 12 0.42 14.32 22.74
C GLU A 12 1.19 13.98 24.02
N TYR A 13 1.97 14.93 24.53
CA TYR A 13 2.75 14.76 25.76
C TYR A 13 2.68 16.02 26.63
N GLU A 14 2.13 15.89 27.84
CA GLU A 14 2.00 17.01 28.81
C GLU A 14 1.39 18.28 28.18
N GLY A 15 0.34 18.13 27.36
CA GLY A 15 -0.32 19.23 26.66
C GLY A 15 0.45 19.79 25.46
N LYS A 16 1.61 19.20 25.10
CA LYS A 16 2.35 19.50 23.87
C LYS A 16 1.94 18.54 22.76
N GLU A 17 1.68 19.10 21.59
CA GLU A 17 1.28 18.33 20.41
C GLU A 17 2.49 18.00 19.54
N ILE A 18 2.60 16.71 19.19
CA ILE A 18 3.62 16.18 18.29
C ILE A 18 2.96 15.92 16.93
N TYR A 19 3.58 16.39 15.87
CA TYR A 19 3.00 16.44 14.54
C TYR A 19 3.81 15.62 13.53
N TYR A 20 3.11 14.83 12.72
CA TYR A 20 3.63 14.33 11.46
C TYR A 20 3.29 15.31 10.34
N ASP A 21 4.33 15.93 9.80
CA ASP A 21 4.28 16.74 8.58
C ASP A 21 4.95 16.02 7.40
N PRO A 22 4.18 15.52 6.42
CA PRO A 22 4.73 14.78 5.27
C PRO A 22 5.68 15.59 4.38
N VAL A 23 5.63 16.92 4.44
CA VAL A 23 6.52 17.79 3.65
C VAL A 23 7.91 17.85 4.30
N TYR A 24 7.96 17.78 5.63
CA TYR A 24 9.18 17.96 6.40
C TYR A 24 9.81 16.62 6.81
N HIS A 25 9.02 15.69 7.35
CA HIS A 25 9.53 14.42 7.86
C HIS A 25 9.72 13.36 6.76
N GLY A 26 8.98 13.50 5.65
CA GLY A 26 8.95 12.52 4.56
C GLY A 26 7.53 12.00 4.29
N ARG A 27 7.26 11.62 3.05
CA ARG A 27 5.90 11.32 2.56
C ARG A 27 5.40 9.91 2.86
N THR A 28 6.23 9.07 3.45
CA THR A 28 5.88 7.70 3.82
C THR A 28 6.06 7.52 5.31
N LEU A 29 4.95 7.42 6.04
CA LEU A 29 4.96 7.11 7.47
C LEU A 29 4.84 5.60 7.66
N LYS A 30 5.79 5.01 8.37
CA LYS A 30 5.71 3.61 8.80
C LYS A 30 5.09 3.57 10.20
N VAL A 31 4.11 2.73 10.43
CA VAL A 31 3.42 2.56 11.71
C VAL A 31 3.53 1.09 12.12
N PHE A 32 4.25 0.84 13.21
CA PHE A 32 4.42 -0.51 13.75
C PHE A 32 3.77 -0.62 15.12
N GLY A 33 2.98 -1.65 15.34
CA GLY A 33 2.31 -1.91 16.61
C GLY A 33 1.81 -3.34 16.68
N ILE A 34 1.00 -3.65 17.67
CA ILE A 34 0.31 -4.95 17.75
C ILE A 34 -1.20 -4.78 17.59
N ASP A 35 -1.92 -5.90 17.57
CA ASP A 35 -3.39 -5.95 17.50
C ASP A 35 -3.98 -5.09 16.36
N ASP A 36 -4.82 -4.11 16.69
CA ASP A 36 -5.49 -3.22 15.73
C ASP A 36 -4.94 -1.78 15.76
N ASP A 37 -3.89 -1.52 16.54
CA ASP A 37 -3.39 -0.17 16.75
C ASP A 37 -2.91 0.50 15.45
N PRO A 38 -2.14 -0.17 14.54
CA PRO A 38 -1.76 0.43 13.27
C PRO A 38 -2.95 0.85 12.41
N THR A 39 -4.02 0.04 12.37
CA THR A 39 -5.23 0.31 11.60
C THR A 39 -6.00 1.50 12.16
N ARG A 40 -6.11 1.60 13.49
CA ARG A 40 -6.73 2.76 14.17
C ARG A 40 -5.95 4.04 13.89
N VAL A 41 -4.62 3.98 13.88
CA VAL A 41 -3.78 5.11 13.47
C VAL A 41 -4.02 5.49 12.02
N ILE A 42 -4.05 4.54 11.08
CA ILE A 42 -4.32 4.83 9.67
C ILE A 42 -5.69 5.46 9.49
N ASP A 43 -6.73 4.95 10.15
CA ASP A 43 -8.09 5.50 10.06
C ASP A 43 -8.15 6.94 10.59
N TYR A 44 -7.55 7.18 11.76
CA TYR A 44 -7.43 8.52 12.32
C TYR A 44 -6.69 9.48 11.38
N ILE A 45 -5.57 9.06 10.80
CA ILE A 45 -4.83 9.86 9.81
C ILE A 45 -5.71 10.11 8.57
N GLY A 46 -6.48 9.11 8.13
CA GLY A 46 -7.46 9.23 7.05
C GLY A 46 -8.43 10.37 7.28
N ASP A 47 -9.06 10.42 8.44
CA ASP A 47 -10.02 11.46 8.81
C ASP A 47 -9.40 12.86 8.76
N GLN A 48 -8.19 12.99 9.31
CA GLN A 48 -7.45 14.25 9.28
C GLN A 48 -7.10 14.72 7.86
N PHE A 49 -6.95 13.80 6.90
CA PHE A 49 -6.68 14.12 5.50
C PHE A 49 -7.96 14.43 4.70
N LEU A 50 -9.10 13.80 5.04
CA LEU A 50 -10.40 14.16 4.48
C LEU A 50 -10.77 15.61 4.80
N GLU A 51 -10.54 16.06 6.04
CA GLU A 51 -10.73 17.47 6.45
C GLU A 51 -9.86 18.46 5.64
N LYS A 52 -8.76 17.98 5.07
CA LYS A 52 -7.86 18.74 4.19
C LYS A 52 -8.18 18.58 2.71
N GLU A 53 -9.36 18.03 2.39
CA GLU A 53 -9.86 17.77 1.05
C GLU A 53 -9.03 16.77 0.22
N TYR A 54 -8.23 15.91 0.87
CA TYR A 54 -7.53 14.81 0.19
C TYR A 54 -8.49 13.65 -0.10
N GLY A 55 -8.22 12.90 -1.17
CA GLY A 55 -8.83 11.58 -1.38
C GLY A 55 -8.16 10.52 -0.53
N LEU A 56 -8.87 9.45 -0.19
CA LEU A 56 -8.32 8.29 0.53
C LEU A 56 -8.20 7.09 -0.38
N ILE A 57 -7.11 6.33 -0.33
CA ILE A 57 -7.03 5.04 -1.02
C ILE A 57 -6.49 4.02 -0.04
N PHE A 58 -7.38 3.19 0.50
CA PHE A 58 -7.04 2.24 1.55
C PHE A 58 -7.01 0.84 0.97
N PHE A 59 -5.91 0.13 1.23
CA PHE A 59 -5.76 -1.30 0.99
C PHE A 59 -5.95 -2.01 2.33
N ASP A 60 -7.15 -2.53 2.53
CA ASP A 60 -7.61 -3.14 3.77
C ASP A 60 -7.46 -4.66 3.70
N THR A 61 -6.38 -5.17 4.29
CA THR A 61 -6.11 -6.62 4.34
C THR A 61 -7.02 -7.38 5.29
N ARG A 62 -7.82 -6.69 6.12
CA ARG A 62 -8.54 -7.28 7.25
C ARG A 62 -10.05 -7.03 7.22
N GLY A 63 -10.53 -6.18 6.32
CA GLY A 63 -11.94 -5.82 6.17
C GLY A 63 -12.50 -5.05 7.37
N LYS A 64 -11.70 -4.16 7.97
CA LYS A 64 -12.02 -3.44 9.22
C LYS A 64 -12.36 -1.96 9.03
N TYR A 65 -12.08 -1.35 7.88
CA TYR A 65 -12.35 0.09 7.74
C TYR A 65 -13.85 0.39 7.50
N PRO A 66 -14.35 1.51 8.04
CA PRO A 66 -15.72 1.98 7.80
C PRO A 66 -15.92 2.36 6.33
N LYS A 67 -16.97 1.81 5.70
CA LYS A 67 -17.24 1.95 4.26
C LYS A 67 -17.77 3.35 3.89
N GLU A 68 -18.31 4.08 4.86
CA GLU A 68 -19.03 5.35 4.67
C GLU A 68 -18.12 6.49 4.20
N LYS A 69 -16.81 6.38 4.41
CA LYS A 69 -15.80 7.39 4.04
C LYS A 69 -15.36 7.29 2.57
N PHE A 70 -15.81 6.26 1.84
CA PHE A 70 -15.34 5.93 0.50
C PHE A 70 -16.46 6.04 -0.53
N ASP A 71 -16.17 6.68 -1.65
CA ASP A 71 -17.11 6.78 -2.79
C ASP A 71 -17.06 5.54 -3.69
N THR A 72 -16.00 4.74 -3.55
CA THR A 72 -15.75 3.53 -4.32
C THR A 72 -15.29 2.44 -3.37
N ILE A 73 -15.97 1.30 -3.40
CA ILE A 73 -15.60 0.10 -2.64
C ILE A 73 -15.34 -1.02 -3.62
N ILE A 74 -14.14 -1.58 -3.56
CA ILE A 74 -13.70 -2.70 -4.38
C ILE A 74 -13.57 -3.89 -3.44
N GLU A 75 -14.64 -4.68 -3.34
CA GLU A 75 -14.66 -5.90 -2.53
C GLU A 75 -13.97 -7.03 -3.29
N MET A 76 -12.88 -7.54 -2.73
CA MET A 76 -12.14 -8.67 -3.28
C MET A 76 -12.59 -9.94 -2.55
N GLU A 77 -13.04 -10.92 -3.33
CA GLU A 77 -13.46 -12.23 -2.84
C GLU A 77 -12.94 -13.32 -3.78
N ASP A 78 -12.52 -14.45 -3.23
CA ASP A 78 -12.10 -15.59 -4.05
C ASP A 78 -13.26 -16.11 -4.91
N ASN A 79 -12.95 -16.53 -6.15
CA ASN A 79 -13.93 -17.01 -7.12
C ASN A 79 -15.02 -15.99 -7.53
N LYS A 80 -14.76 -14.68 -7.36
CA LYS A 80 -15.62 -13.63 -7.91
C LYS A 80 -14.91 -12.79 -8.97
N PRO A 81 -15.63 -12.35 -10.02
CA PRO A 81 -15.07 -11.47 -11.03
C PRO A 81 -14.79 -10.07 -10.48
N THR A 82 -13.62 -9.53 -10.80
CA THR A 82 -13.17 -8.21 -10.30
C THR A 82 -13.04 -7.17 -11.42
N GLY A 83 -12.95 -7.61 -12.67
CA GLY A 83 -12.69 -6.77 -13.83
C GLY A 83 -11.29 -6.16 -13.87
N LEU A 84 -10.37 -6.58 -12.97
CA LEU A 84 -9.00 -6.08 -12.85
C LEU A 84 -8.06 -6.67 -13.93
N ASP A 85 -8.51 -6.69 -15.18
CA ASP A 85 -7.65 -7.06 -16.32
C ASP A 85 -6.81 -5.85 -16.75
N PRO A 86 -5.46 -5.90 -16.68
CA PRO A 86 -4.61 -4.76 -17.00
C PRO A 86 -4.80 -4.21 -18.42
N ILE A 87 -5.08 -5.08 -19.39
CA ILE A 87 -5.26 -4.68 -20.80
C ILE A 87 -6.60 -3.97 -20.96
N LYS A 88 -7.67 -4.47 -20.32
CA LYS A 88 -8.98 -3.80 -20.32
C LYS A 88 -8.93 -2.47 -19.56
N MET A 89 -8.17 -2.40 -18.45
CA MET A 89 -8.00 -1.18 -17.66
C MET A 89 -7.29 -0.06 -18.43
N VAL A 90 -6.29 -0.38 -19.26
CA VAL A 90 -5.68 0.61 -20.18
C VAL A 90 -6.71 1.15 -21.17
N LYS A 91 -7.54 0.28 -21.78
CA LYS A 91 -8.59 0.70 -22.72
C LYS A 91 -9.65 1.61 -22.09
N LYS A 92 -9.85 1.49 -20.77
CA LYS A 92 -10.75 2.33 -19.98
C LYS A 92 -10.06 3.57 -19.39
N GLY A 93 -8.77 3.76 -19.65
CA GLY A 93 -8.00 4.92 -19.18
C GLY A 93 -7.65 4.89 -17.70
N LEU A 94 -7.72 3.72 -17.03
CA LEU A 94 -7.34 3.57 -15.62
C LEU A 94 -5.87 3.20 -15.42
N LEU A 95 -5.26 2.60 -16.44
CA LEU A 95 -3.81 2.40 -16.53
C LEU A 95 -3.25 3.24 -17.67
N LYS A 96 -2.03 3.73 -17.47
CA LYS A 96 -1.40 4.72 -18.34
C LYS A 96 -1.23 4.26 -19.79
N ASP A 97 -0.72 3.03 -19.98
CA ASP A 97 -0.35 2.51 -21.29
C ASP A 97 -0.28 0.97 -21.30
N PHE A 98 -0.29 0.40 -22.50
CA PHE A 98 -0.21 -1.06 -22.69
C PHE A 98 1.14 -1.65 -22.26
N TYR A 99 2.20 -0.84 -22.16
CA TYR A 99 3.49 -1.30 -21.64
C TYR A 99 3.39 -1.58 -20.14
N THR A 100 2.72 -0.70 -19.40
CA THR A 100 2.38 -0.93 -17.97
C THR A 100 1.56 -2.20 -17.81
N ALA A 101 0.57 -2.43 -18.69
CA ALA A 101 -0.22 -3.67 -18.65
C ALA A 101 0.65 -4.92 -18.89
N SER A 102 1.56 -4.91 -19.87
CA SER A 102 2.47 -6.03 -20.11
C SER A 102 3.43 -6.26 -18.96
N THR A 103 3.94 -5.20 -18.30
CA THR A 103 4.83 -5.35 -17.13
C THR A 103 4.08 -5.88 -15.89
N ILE A 104 2.81 -5.55 -15.73
CA ILE A 104 1.97 -6.17 -14.68
C ILE A 104 1.83 -7.68 -14.95
N ILE A 105 1.47 -8.07 -16.17
CA ILE A 105 1.35 -9.49 -16.57
C ILE A 105 2.70 -10.20 -16.40
N GLN A 106 3.79 -9.56 -16.81
CA GLN A 106 5.16 -10.04 -16.59
C GLN A 106 5.42 -10.34 -15.11
N THR A 107 5.06 -9.42 -14.22
CA THR A 107 5.31 -9.54 -12.78
C THR A 107 4.47 -10.64 -12.15
N ILE A 108 3.23 -10.80 -12.59
CA ILE A 108 2.32 -11.83 -12.09
C ILE A 108 2.76 -13.22 -12.55
N TYR A 109 3.12 -13.36 -13.83
CA TYR A 109 3.37 -14.66 -14.48
C TYR A 109 4.85 -14.99 -14.71
N GLY A 110 5.77 -14.15 -14.25
CA GLY A 110 7.21 -14.41 -14.33
C GLY A 110 7.78 -14.39 -15.75
N LEU A 111 7.24 -13.56 -16.64
CA LEU A 111 7.76 -13.47 -18.01
C LEU A 111 9.15 -12.84 -18.03
N ASP A 112 10.02 -13.31 -18.91
CA ASP A 112 11.25 -12.61 -19.22
C ASP A 112 10.99 -11.37 -20.10
N ARG A 113 12.03 -10.57 -20.32
CA ARG A 113 11.93 -9.34 -21.11
C ARG A 113 11.51 -9.59 -22.56
N SER A 114 12.05 -10.62 -23.21
CA SER A 114 11.75 -10.92 -24.62
C SER A 114 10.28 -11.35 -24.79
N LEU A 115 9.79 -12.20 -23.89
CA LEU A 115 8.39 -12.61 -23.86
C LEU A 115 7.45 -11.44 -23.55
N THR A 116 7.86 -10.54 -22.67
CA THR A 116 7.10 -9.32 -22.34
C THR A 116 7.02 -8.37 -23.53
N ASP A 117 8.14 -8.12 -24.23
CA ASP A 117 8.17 -7.26 -25.41
C ASP A 117 7.30 -7.83 -26.55
N LYS A 118 7.31 -9.16 -26.71
CA LYS A 118 6.45 -9.88 -27.66
C LYS A 118 4.96 -9.80 -27.27
N LEU A 119 4.62 -9.99 -26.00
CA LEU A 119 3.25 -9.81 -25.49
C LEU A 119 2.77 -8.37 -25.74
N TYR A 120 3.60 -7.38 -25.42
CA TYR A 120 3.31 -5.96 -25.67
C TYR A 120 3.00 -5.70 -27.14
N ALA A 121 3.81 -6.23 -28.07
CA ALA A 121 3.58 -6.09 -29.51
C ALA A 121 2.25 -6.73 -29.96
N ASP A 122 1.88 -7.90 -29.42
CA ASP A 122 0.61 -8.56 -29.74
C ASP A 122 -0.61 -7.86 -29.12
N ILE A 123 -0.44 -7.18 -27.97
CA ILE A 123 -1.45 -6.29 -27.39
C ILE A 123 -1.67 -5.08 -28.30
N LEU A 124 -0.59 -4.41 -28.74
CA LEU A 124 -0.67 -3.28 -29.67
C LEU A 124 -1.30 -3.68 -31.02
N GLY A 125 -0.98 -4.87 -31.51
CA GLY A 125 -1.56 -5.44 -32.73
C GLY A 125 -3.01 -5.91 -32.58
N GLY A 126 -3.59 -5.81 -31.37
CA GLY A 126 -4.98 -6.20 -31.09
C GLY A 126 -5.24 -7.70 -31.09
N LYS A 127 -4.19 -8.53 -31.15
CA LYS A 127 -4.29 -10.00 -31.09
C LYS A 127 -4.63 -10.48 -29.68
N VAL A 128 -4.07 -9.82 -28.66
CA VAL A 128 -4.34 -10.08 -27.24
C VAL A 128 -5.15 -8.91 -26.69
N LYS A 129 -6.38 -9.17 -26.22
CA LYS A 129 -7.29 -8.13 -25.71
C LYS A 129 -7.55 -8.22 -24.21
N SER A 130 -7.12 -9.31 -23.58
CA SER A 130 -7.27 -9.65 -22.16
C SER A 130 -6.16 -10.59 -21.71
N VAL A 131 -5.99 -10.76 -20.39
CA VAL A 131 -5.05 -11.75 -19.84
C VAL A 131 -5.45 -13.17 -20.23
N ALA A 132 -6.76 -13.47 -20.26
CA ALA A 132 -7.28 -14.74 -20.75
C ALA A 132 -6.89 -15.02 -22.21
N ASP A 133 -6.89 -14.01 -23.09
CA ASP A 133 -6.38 -14.17 -24.47
C ASP A 133 -4.88 -14.45 -24.48
N ALA A 134 -4.12 -13.80 -23.60
CA ALA A 134 -2.68 -14.03 -23.48
C ALA A 134 -2.40 -15.49 -23.05
N ALA A 135 -3.15 -15.97 -22.05
CA ALA A 135 -3.09 -17.36 -21.60
C ALA A 135 -3.51 -18.36 -22.70
N LYS A 136 -4.48 -18.03 -23.55
CA LYS A 136 -4.95 -18.89 -24.67
C LYS A 136 -4.05 -18.81 -25.92
N SER A 137 -3.10 -17.87 -25.96
CA SER A 137 -2.22 -17.66 -27.11
C SER A 137 -1.31 -18.87 -27.39
N LYS A 138 -1.03 -19.13 -28.67
CA LYS A 138 -0.06 -20.16 -29.10
C LYS A 138 1.40 -19.67 -29.09
N GLU A 139 1.61 -18.41 -28.73
CA GLU A 139 2.93 -17.82 -28.57
C GLU A 139 3.60 -18.33 -27.27
N GLN A 140 4.93 -18.27 -27.21
CA GLN A 140 5.70 -18.79 -26.07
C GLN A 140 5.35 -18.13 -24.73
N TYR A 141 4.98 -16.84 -24.71
CA TYR A 141 4.51 -16.21 -23.47
C TYR A 141 3.21 -16.84 -22.95
N GLY A 142 2.35 -17.34 -23.84
CA GLY A 142 1.10 -18.01 -23.47
C GLY A 142 1.37 -19.38 -22.85
N GLU A 143 2.43 -20.07 -23.27
CA GLU A 143 2.89 -21.31 -22.63
C GLU A 143 3.31 -21.04 -21.19
N VAL A 144 4.17 -20.05 -20.95
CA VAL A 144 4.65 -19.68 -19.60
C VAL A 144 3.48 -19.25 -18.69
N ILE A 145 2.56 -18.42 -19.21
CA ILE A 145 1.38 -18.02 -18.44
C ILE A 145 0.58 -19.26 -18.02
N ARG A 146 0.30 -20.20 -18.94
CA ARG A 146 -0.49 -21.41 -18.64
C ARG A 146 0.12 -22.35 -17.62
N GLU A 147 1.42 -22.30 -17.36
CA GLU A 147 2.05 -23.14 -16.32
C GLU A 147 1.53 -22.82 -14.93
N VAL A 148 1.12 -21.57 -14.68
CA VAL A 148 0.65 -21.11 -13.37
C VAL A 148 -0.75 -20.49 -13.40
N TYR A 149 -1.31 -20.24 -14.59
CA TYR A 149 -2.64 -19.67 -14.75
C TYR A 149 -3.74 -20.64 -14.31
N THR A 150 -4.57 -20.22 -13.36
CA THR A 150 -5.61 -21.07 -12.76
C THR A 150 -7.03 -20.61 -13.11
N SER A 151 -8.03 -21.40 -12.72
CA SER A 151 -9.44 -20.98 -12.80
C SER A 151 -9.76 -19.78 -11.89
N LEU A 152 -9.00 -19.60 -10.80
CA LEU A 152 -9.11 -18.40 -9.96
C LEU A 152 -8.69 -17.16 -10.75
N ASP A 153 -7.61 -17.25 -11.53
CA ASP A 153 -7.13 -16.15 -12.37
C ASP A 153 -8.14 -15.81 -13.48
N GLU A 154 -8.68 -16.82 -14.18
CA GLU A 154 -9.73 -16.61 -15.18
C GLU A 154 -10.91 -15.85 -14.57
N THR A 155 -11.41 -16.34 -13.43
CA THR A 155 -12.52 -15.68 -12.73
C THR A 155 -12.13 -14.26 -12.28
N PHE A 156 -10.93 -14.08 -11.74
CA PHE A 156 -10.44 -12.80 -11.24
C PHE A 156 -10.46 -11.70 -12.32
N PHE A 157 -9.98 -11.98 -13.53
CA PHE A 157 -9.90 -11.02 -14.65
C PHE A 157 -11.22 -10.81 -15.42
N GLU A 158 -12.23 -11.65 -15.16
CA GLU A 158 -13.57 -11.49 -15.70
C GLU A 158 -14.31 -10.31 -15.08
N GLY A 159 -15.41 -9.89 -15.72
CA GLY A 159 -16.25 -8.80 -15.25
C GLY A 159 -15.95 -7.44 -15.88
N GLU A 160 -16.67 -6.43 -15.40
CA GLU A 160 -16.52 -5.05 -15.84
C GLU A 160 -15.39 -4.37 -15.08
N VAL A 161 -14.59 -3.58 -15.81
CA VAL A 161 -13.53 -2.76 -15.21
C VAL A 161 -14.15 -1.83 -14.16
N PRO A 162 -13.64 -1.83 -12.90
CA PRO A 162 -14.22 -1.04 -11.83
C PRO A 162 -14.06 0.46 -12.09
N LYS A 163 -14.99 1.26 -11.57
CA LYS A 163 -14.81 2.71 -11.50
C LYS A 163 -13.90 3.04 -10.32
N LEU A 164 -13.02 4.03 -10.49
CA LEU A 164 -12.12 4.49 -9.42
C LEU A 164 -12.45 5.96 -9.10
N GLY A 165 -13.25 6.19 -8.07
CA GLY A 165 -13.55 7.55 -7.60
C GLY A 165 -12.40 8.17 -6.80
N LYS A 166 -12.66 9.22 -6.02
CA LYS A 166 -11.63 9.99 -5.30
C LYS A 166 -11.17 9.25 -4.05
N SER A 167 -12.12 8.69 -3.32
CA SER A 167 -11.88 7.90 -2.10
C SER A 167 -12.24 6.43 -2.32
N ILE A 168 -11.25 5.55 -2.32
CA ILE A 168 -11.36 4.13 -2.65
C ILE A 168 -11.00 3.27 -1.44
N LEU A 169 -11.86 2.33 -1.09
CA LEU A 169 -11.55 1.21 -0.22
C LEU A 169 -11.38 -0.05 -1.05
N VAL A 170 -10.22 -0.68 -0.96
CA VAL A 170 -9.95 -2.01 -1.50
C VAL A 170 -10.00 -2.98 -0.33
N ASP A 171 -11.08 -3.74 -0.24
CA ASP A 171 -11.37 -4.64 0.88
C ASP A 171 -10.97 -6.07 0.52
N PHE A 172 -9.92 -6.58 1.16
CA PHE A 172 -9.44 -7.95 1.03
C PHE A 172 -9.91 -8.88 2.16
N GLY A 173 -10.79 -8.43 3.07
CA GLY A 173 -11.17 -9.18 4.28
C GLY A 173 -11.85 -10.54 4.02
N LYS A 174 -12.27 -10.77 2.77
CA LYS A 174 -12.85 -12.04 2.29
C LYS A 174 -12.03 -12.73 1.20
N THR A 175 -10.80 -12.26 0.94
CA THR A 175 -9.88 -12.92 0.01
C THR A 175 -8.88 -13.76 0.79
N TYR A 176 -8.94 -15.08 0.62
CA TYR A 176 -8.05 -16.03 1.29
C TYR A 176 -6.87 -16.46 0.40
N SER A 177 -6.96 -16.23 -0.91
CA SER A 177 -5.85 -16.43 -1.85
C SER A 177 -4.85 -15.27 -1.79
N ILE A 178 -3.65 -15.55 -1.27
CA ILE A 178 -2.55 -14.56 -1.23
C ILE A 178 -2.15 -14.08 -2.64
N SER A 179 -2.27 -14.96 -3.65
CA SER A 179 -2.01 -14.61 -5.05
C SER A 179 -3.02 -13.60 -5.57
N THR A 180 -4.31 -13.79 -5.27
CA THR A 180 -5.38 -12.85 -5.66
C THR A 180 -5.17 -11.48 -5.01
N VAL A 181 -4.85 -11.45 -3.71
CA VAL A 181 -4.52 -10.21 -2.99
C VAL A 181 -3.32 -9.52 -3.64
N GLY A 182 -2.23 -10.25 -3.92
CA GLY A 182 -1.04 -9.70 -4.56
C GLY A 182 -1.31 -9.11 -5.94
N MET A 183 -2.05 -9.84 -6.80
CA MET A 183 -2.43 -9.38 -8.13
C MET A 183 -3.27 -8.10 -8.05
N ALA A 184 -4.36 -8.12 -7.29
CA ALA A 184 -5.24 -6.97 -7.11
C ALA A 184 -4.49 -5.76 -6.55
N PHE A 185 -3.62 -5.98 -5.55
CA PHE A 185 -2.81 -4.92 -4.97
C PHE A 185 -1.88 -4.29 -6.01
N LEU A 186 -1.14 -5.08 -6.80
CA LEU A 186 -0.28 -4.56 -7.86
C LEU A 186 -1.05 -3.77 -8.92
N ILE A 187 -2.15 -4.32 -9.40
CA ILE A 187 -2.96 -3.72 -10.48
C ILE A 187 -3.55 -2.39 -10.02
N LEU A 188 -4.15 -2.36 -8.83
CA LEU A 188 -4.75 -1.16 -8.26
C LEU A 188 -3.68 -0.14 -7.84
N ALA A 189 -2.55 -0.58 -7.27
CA ALA A 189 -1.41 0.29 -6.99
C ALA A 189 -0.91 0.98 -8.26
N ALA A 190 -0.77 0.24 -9.36
CA ALA A 190 -0.38 0.80 -10.65
C ALA A 190 -1.41 1.80 -11.21
N ALA A 191 -2.71 1.56 -10.99
CA ALA A 191 -3.78 2.46 -11.42
C ALA A 191 -3.85 3.77 -10.61
N VAL A 192 -3.39 3.76 -9.36
CA VAL A 192 -3.49 4.93 -8.46
C VAL A 192 -2.16 5.62 -8.21
N LYS A 193 -1.03 5.07 -8.70
CA LYS A 193 0.31 5.60 -8.39
C LYS A 193 0.48 7.08 -8.75
N ASP A 194 -0.11 7.55 -9.83
CA ASP A 194 0.07 8.94 -10.29
C ASP A 194 -0.93 9.92 -9.65
N ARG A 195 -1.80 9.46 -8.72
CA ARG A 195 -2.78 10.32 -8.05
C ARG A 195 -2.10 11.29 -7.07
N ARG A 196 -2.62 12.52 -7.08
CA ARG A 196 -2.20 13.63 -6.20
C ARG A 196 -3.37 14.08 -5.34
N SER A 197 -3.05 14.81 -4.27
CA SER A 197 -3.98 15.16 -3.22
C SER A 197 -4.66 13.91 -2.66
N THR A 198 -3.86 12.90 -2.35
CA THR A 198 -4.32 11.58 -1.92
C THR A 198 -3.48 11.05 -0.76
N LEU A 199 -4.15 10.53 0.25
CA LEU A 199 -3.56 9.68 1.28
C LEU A 199 -3.76 8.23 0.88
N ILE A 200 -2.68 7.45 0.90
CA ILE A 200 -2.71 6.00 0.68
C ILE A 200 -2.48 5.31 2.02
N GLY A 201 -3.46 4.56 2.49
CA GLY A 201 -3.33 3.70 3.67
C GLY A 201 -3.11 2.26 3.23
N ILE A 202 -2.07 1.61 3.75
CA ILE A 202 -1.81 0.20 3.48
C ILE A 202 -1.84 -0.51 4.83
N ASP A 203 -2.92 -1.24 5.08
CA ASP A 203 -3.10 -1.99 6.32
C ASP A 203 -2.41 -3.36 6.22
N ASP A 204 -1.63 -3.66 7.24
CA ASP A 204 -0.74 -4.83 7.30
C ASP A 204 0.16 -5.00 6.06
N ALA A 205 0.94 -3.95 5.76
CA ALA A 205 1.83 -3.90 4.61
C ALA A 205 2.83 -5.07 4.53
N ALA A 206 3.20 -5.68 5.66
CA ALA A 206 4.07 -6.86 5.68
C ALA A 206 3.43 -8.06 4.99
N VAL A 207 2.11 -8.25 5.13
CA VAL A 207 1.38 -9.33 4.48
C VAL A 207 1.43 -9.16 2.95
N LEU A 208 1.29 -7.92 2.49
CA LEU A 208 1.34 -7.59 1.06
C LEU A 208 2.75 -7.76 0.47
N PHE A 209 3.81 -7.77 1.28
CA PHE A 209 5.17 -8.02 0.80
C PHE A 209 5.48 -9.49 0.50
N TYR A 210 4.67 -10.45 0.96
CA TYR A 210 4.99 -11.88 0.81
C TYR A 210 4.93 -12.41 -0.62
N THR A 211 4.27 -11.70 -1.54
CA THR A 211 4.14 -12.13 -2.94
C THR A 211 4.97 -11.25 -3.87
N THR A 212 5.44 -11.81 -4.98
CA THR A 212 6.14 -11.05 -6.02
C THR A 212 5.34 -9.84 -6.50
N PRO A 213 4.02 -9.96 -6.83
CA PRO A 213 3.22 -8.82 -7.22
C PRO A 213 3.10 -7.76 -6.12
N GLY A 214 2.85 -8.16 -4.88
CA GLY A 214 2.68 -7.21 -3.78
C GLY A 214 3.98 -6.50 -3.40
N SER A 215 5.12 -7.20 -3.42
CA SER A 215 6.45 -6.60 -3.25
C SER A 215 6.76 -5.59 -4.36
N ALA A 216 6.37 -5.87 -5.61
CA ALA A 216 6.51 -4.92 -6.72
C ALA A 216 5.56 -3.71 -6.60
N ALA A 217 4.42 -3.86 -5.93
CA ALA A 217 3.42 -2.81 -5.76
C ALA A 217 3.83 -1.73 -4.74
N ILE A 218 4.48 -2.12 -3.63
CA ILE A 218 4.82 -1.20 -2.55
C ILE A 218 5.66 0.00 -3.04
N PRO A 219 6.76 -0.17 -3.80
CA PRO A 219 7.54 0.95 -4.32
C PRO A 219 6.72 1.93 -5.17
N LEU A 220 5.68 1.47 -5.88
CA LEU A 220 4.82 2.35 -6.68
C LEU A 220 4.10 3.38 -5.79
N LEU A 221 3.79 3.00 -4.56
CA LEU A 221 3.01 3.80 -3.61
C LEU A 221 3.88 4.52 -2.56
N THR A 222 5.11 4.04 -2.31
CA THR A 222 6.01 4.64 -1.31
C THR A 222 7.06 5.57 -1.90
N GLN A 223 7.26 5.57 -3.22
CA GLN A 223 8.10 6.57 -3.87
C GLN A 223 7.60 8.00 -3.55
N PRO A 224 8.48 8.93 -3.10
CA PRO A 224 8.07 10.27 -2.77
C PRO A 224 7.45 11.01 -3.96
N MET A 225 6.21 11.47 -3.83
CA MET A 225 5.50 12.21 -4.88
C MET A 225 4.74 13.40 -4.29
N ARG A 226 4.86 14.57 -4.94
CA ARG A 226 4.16 15.79 -4.49
C ARG A 226 2.64 15.57 -4.50
N GLY A 227 2.01 15.87 -3.37
CA GLY A 227 0.57 15.73 -3.17
C GLY A 227 0.13 14.32 -2.76
N ARG A 228 1.05 13.35 -2.63
CA ARG A 228 0.75 12.01 -2.13
C ARG A 228 1.39 11.80 -0.76
N VAL A 229 0.66 11.14 0.13
CA VAL A 229 1.15 10.71 1.45
C VAL A 229 0.79 9.24 1.58
N THR A 230 1.71 8.43 2.09
CA THR A 230 1.50 6.99 2.23
C THR A 230 1.74 6.59 3.68
N VAL A 231 0.81 5.85 4.27
CA VAL A 231 0.92 5.31 5.62
C VAL A 231 0.94 3.79 5.51
N LEU A 232 2.02 3.19 6.00
CA LEU A 232 2.22 1.75 6.03
C LEU A 232 2.00 1.28 7.46
N GLY A 233 0.86 0.64 7.72
CA GLY A 233 0.62 -0.03 9.00
C GLY A 233 1.12 -1.45 8.94
N SER A 234 1.80 -1.93 9.97
CA SER A 234 2.07 -3.35 10.10
C SER A 234 2.19 -3.82 11.53
N ARG A 235 1.77 -5.07 11.74
CA ARG A 235 1.96 -5.81 12.98
C ARG A 235 3.27 -6.58 13.02
N TYR A 236 3.89 -6.74 11.85
CA TYR A 236 5.10 -7.52 11.67
C TYR A 236 6.25 -6.60 11.29
N VAL A 237 7.38 -6.79 11.96
CA VAL A 237 8.61 -6.04 11.69
C VAL A 237 9.36 -6.73 10.55
N ALA A 238 8.88 -6.54 9.32
CA ALA A 238 9.55 -7.05 8.13
C ALA A 238 10.72 -6.13 7.71
N GLU A 239 11.89 -6.69 7.42
CA GLU A 239 13.08 -5.93 6.99
C GLU A 239 12.79 -5.04 5.77
N ASN A 240 12.02 -5.54 4.81
CA ASN A 240 11.62 -4.79 3.62
C ASN A 240 10.85 -3.51 3.96
N LEU A 241 10.01 -3.52 5.01
CA LEU A 241 9.30 -2.33 5.48
C LEU A 241 10.24 -1.37 6.20
N LEU A 242 11.14 -1.90 7.03
CA LEU A 242 12.10 -1.10 7.78
C LEU A 242 13.02 -0.29 6.84
N ASN A 243 13.41 -0.90 5.71
CA ASN A 243 14.26 -0.31 4.68
C ASN A 243 13.57 0.78 3.84
N ILE A 244 12.23 0.93 3.93
CA ILE A 244 11.53 2.01 3.23
C ILE A 244 11.89 3.35 3.90
N PRO A 245 12.38 4.35 3.14
CA PRO A 245 12.69 5.67 3.70
C PRO A 245 11.46 6.38 4.25
N GLY A 246 11.62 7.05 5.38
CA GLY A 246 10.56 7.86 6.01
C GLY A 246 10.56 7.71 7.54
N PRO A 247 9.77 8.54 8.23
CA PRO A 247 9.65 8.46 9.67
C PRO A 247 8.88 7.21 10.10
N THR A 248 9.05 6.84 11.35
CA THR A 248 8.45 5.65 11.95
C THR A 248 7.69 6.04 13.21
N LEU A 249 6.41 5.69 13.28
CA LEU A 249 5.65 5.70 14.52
C LEU A 249 5.66 4.28 15.10
N VAL A 250 6.30 4.13 16.25
CA VAL A 250 6.36 2.90 17.01
C VAL A 250 5.28 2.95 18.08
N LEU A 251 4.33 2.02 18.03
CA LEU A 251 3.26 1.86 19.00
C LEU A 251 3.65 0.78 20.01
N TYR A 252 2.75 0.50 20.96
CA TYR A 252 2.90 -0.64 21.86
C TYR A 252 3.21 -1.92 21.07
N ASN A 253 4.27 -2.61 21.47
CA ASN A 253 4.78 -3.79 20.79
C ASN A 253 5.54 -4.71 21.74
N ASP A 254 5.84 -5.92 21.28
CA ASP A 254 6.79 -6.80 21.94
C ASP A 254 8.16 -6.09 22.08
N PRO A 255 8.82 -6.16 23.25
CA PRO A 255 10.10 -5.49 23.47
C PRO A 255 11.20 -5.83 22.44
N ASP A 256 11.25 -7.07 21.95
CA ASP A 256 12.26 -7.51 20.98
C ASP A 256 11.98 -6.87 19.61
N LEU A 257 10.72 -6.89 19.18
CA LEU A 257 10.29 -6.23 17.94
C LEU A 257 10.49 -4.71 18.02
N GLN A 258 10.19 -4.09 19.15
CA GLN A 258 10.41 -2.66 19.37
C GLN A 258 11.91 -2.31 19.27
N SER A 259 12.77 -3.13 19.88
CA SER A 259 14.22 -2.97 19.81
C SER A 259 14.72 -3.03 18.37
N MET A 260 14.24 -4.01 17.58
CA MET A 260 14.57 -4.14 16.15
C MET A 260 14.14 -2.89 15.35
N ILE A 261 12.94 -2.35 15.61
CA ILE A 261 12.48 -1.13 14.95
C ILE A 261 13.39 0.05 15.28
N TYR A 262 13.75 0.24 16.55
CA TYR A 262 14.67 1.31 16.96
C TYR A 262 16.05 1.15 16.34
N GLU A 263 16.59 -0.06 16.31
CA GLU A 263 17.88 -0.35 15.69
C GLU A 263 17.88 -0.07 14.20
N ALA A 264 16.86 -0.54 13.47
CA ALA A 264 16.73 -0.28 12.04
C ALA A 264 16.54 1.22 11.71
N ASN A 265 15.93 1.98 12.63
CA ASN A 265 15.83 3.43 12.54
C ASN A 265 17.07 4.14 13.12
N GLY A 266 18.12 3.43 13.51
CA GLY A 266 19.39 3.95 14.04
C GLY A 266 19.25 4.79 15.30
N VAL A 267 18.25 4.51 16.13
CA VAL A 267 18.06 5.16 17.42
C VAL A 267 19.20 4.72 18.37
N PRO A 268 19.97 5.63 18.98
CA PRO A 268 21.03 5.26 19.92
C PRO A 268 20.50 4.49 21.13
N GLN A 269 21.33 3.63 21.72
CA GLN A 269 20.99 2.99 23.01
C GLN A 269 20.86 4.03 24.13
N GLY A 270 20.08 3.70 25.17
CA GLY A 270 19.86 4.56 26.34
C GLY A 270 18.49 5.26 26.31
N ASP A 271 18.44 6.50 26.80
CA ASP A 271 17.18 7.21 27.08
C ASP A 271 16.28 7.45 25.86
N MET A 272 16.80 7.31 24.63
CA MET A 272 16.02 7.41 23.40
C MET A 272 15.27 6.11 23.05
N ARG A 273 15.65 4.96 23.63
CA ARG A 273 14.98 3.66 23.45
C ARG A 273 14.10 3.31 24.64
N LYS A 274 13.12 4.17 24.94
CA LYS A 274 12.12 3.85 25.97
C LYS A 274 11.09 2.87 25.41
N HIS A 275 10.66 1.94 26.26
CA HIS A 275 9.55 1.07 25.95
C HIS A 275 8.28 1.91 25.77
N VAL A 276 7.51 1.62 24.70
CA VAL A 276 6.26 2.31 24.42
C VAL A 276 5.15 1.56 25.14
N LEU A 277 4.33 2.23 25.95
CA LEU A 277 3.23 1.60 26.66
C LEU A 277 1.94 1.57 25.83
N LYS A 278 0.96 0.80 26.27
CA LYS A 278 -0.36 0.73 25.61
C LYS A 278 -1.02 2.12 25.55
N GLY A 279 -1.49 2.50 24.37
CA GLY A 279 -2.08 3.81 24.09
C GLY A 279 -1.05 4.94 23.88
N GLU A 280 0.24 4.62 23.92
CA GLU A 280 1.34 5.54 23.63
C GLU A 280 2.00 5.24 22.27
N GLY A 281 2.86 6.16 21.84
CA GLY A 281 3.72 5.99 20.69
C GLY A 281 5.05 6.71 20.84
N ALA A 282 6.04 6.25 20.07
CA ALA A 282 7.32 6.89 19.85
C ALA A 282 7.45 7.24 18.37
N PHE A 283 7.46 8.53 18.05
CA PHE A 283 7.66 9.04 16.70
C PHE A 283 9.15 9.27 16.44
N VAL A 284 9.73 8.38 15.65
CA VAL A 284 11.12 8.43 15.22
C VAL A 284 11.22 9.11 13.87
N TRP A 285 11.99 10.19 13.80
CA TRP A 285 12.22 10.91 12.57
C TRP A 285 13.62 11.51 12.54
N ARG A 286 14.06 11.94 11.36
CA ARG A 286 15.42 12.45 11.16
C ARG A 286 15.38 13.78 10.43
N THR A 287 16.24 14.71 10.84
CA THR A 287 16.67 15.83 10.00
C THR A 287 17.94 15.43 9.25
N THR A 288 18.51 16.34 8.47
CA THR A 288 19.85 16.18 7.89
C THR A 288 20.97 16.09 8.95
N GLN A 289 20.70 16.46 10.20
CA GLN A 289 21.72 16.63 11.25
C GLN A 289 21.45 15.81 12.51
N THR A 290 20.19 15.47 12.80
CA THR A 290 19.78 14.85 14.06
C THR A 290 18.75 13.74 13.82
N LEU A 291 18.72 12.79 14.77
CA LEU A 291 17.63 11.84 14.93
C LEU A 291 16.85 12.23 16.19
N GLU A 292 15.54 12.33 16.06
CA GLU A 292 14.63 12.69 17.13
C GLU A 292 13.70 11.52 17.43
N VAL A 293 13.37 11.35 18.71
CA VAL A 293 12.38 10.38 19.18
C VAL A 293 11.42 11.09 20.12
N ASP A 294 10.23 11.39 19.61
CA ASP A 294 9.18 12.07 20.37
C ASP A 294 8.20 11.04 20.96
N PHE A 295 8.03 11.04 22.27
CA PHE A 295 7.10 10.14 22.97
C PHE A 295 5.80 10.88 23.31
N GLY A 296 4.67 10.17 23.28
CA GLY A 296 3.39 10.72 23.75
C GLY A 296 2.26 9.72 23.66
N LYS A 297 1.05 10.16 24.07
CA LYS A 297 -0.20 9.41 23.94
C LYS A 297 -0.80 9.59 22.56
N LEU A 298 -1.50 8.57 22.07
CA LEU A 298 -2.25 8.66 20.82
C LEU A 298 -3.44 9.62 20.98
N PRO A 299 -3.72 10.48 19.97
CA PRO A 299 -4.71 11.55 20.07
C PRO A 299 -6.17 11.07 20.11
N PHE A 300 -6.40 9.78 19.90
CA PHE A 300 -7.72 9.13 19.91
C PHE A 300 -7.86 8.10 21.04
N GLU A 301 -6.88 8.02 21.94
CA GLU A 301 -6.97 7.27 23.19
C GLU A 301 -7.50 8.22 24.27
N GLY A 302 -8.78 8.05 24.64
CA GLY A 302 -9.49 8.84 25.65
C GLY A 302 -10.34 7.95 26.53
#